data_AF-A0A0C3PN24-F1
#
_entry.id   AF-A0A0C3PN24-F1
#
_cell.length_a   1.000
_cell.length_b   1.000
_cell.length_c   1.000
_cell.angle_alpha   90.00
_cell.angle_beta   90.00
_cell.angle_gamma   90.00
#
_symmetry.space_group_name_H-M   'P 1'
#
loop_
_entity.id
_entity.type
_entity.pdbx_description
1 polymer ?
#
loop_
_entity_poly.entity_id
_entity_poly.type
_entity_poly.pdbx_seq_one_letter_code
_entity_poly.pdbx_strand_id
1 'polypeptide(L)'
;MIVEEIPFGDQSAPERHRYPPPGRPSFKTNTTPEKPKWDKSRAVKGKPTSHLRGNLRPDKKYVTTWNYGGMTNEVFVWMNAIHLGLISDRIPILFPLIGCEVQVGVGAETLSAGSFFDLPRLSEAIGHPVLDWQDVKKGRFDRAFHETDYSFHNDDELLGCWSVVQTFDDSKKPLNREGPHFLHLDVQYTAVPPTVKLNGTGTGWHTSFEGLSHLMSPAGRSDALSLEPPLPTFGKRPLPPMTPHPKPDDQLACFDNLYWVWSKVVWEWEQFPSPTWDAVGTHLHFTKEADEIATMYLKTIFGLRDHQEVPPFVSIHVRHADFKNLCPDPTNVKSCYAPISEYARHVQELTAELARNRGPNSPLSHVTEVIVMSDETDQEWWDEVDAMGWRQTRPYEDQIARDYGRR
;
A
#
# COMPACT_ATOMS: atom_id res chain seq x y z
N MET A 1 -52.36 -41.29 -22.20
CA MET A 1 -52.71 -40.46 -23.38
C MET A 1 -52.78 -39.01 -22.87
N ILE A 2 -52.19 -37.96 -23.48
CA ILE A 2 -52.01 -37.58 -24.91
C ILE A 2 -53.34 -37.08 -25.50
N VAL A 3 -53.50 -35.88 -26.08
CA VAL A 3 -52.64 -34.67 -26.30
C VAL A 3 -53.59 -33.46 -26.58
N GLU A 4 -53.29 -32.16 -26.44
CA GLU A 4 -52.48 -31.30 -25.52
C GLU A 4 -52.77 -29.80 -25.89
N GLU A 5 -52.31 -28.81 -25.10
CA GLU A 5 -52.38 -27.33 -25.38
C GLU A 5 -53.81 -26.71 -25.47
N ILE A 6 -54.10 -25.39 -25.56
CA ILE A 6 -53.43 -24.19 -26.16
C ILE A 6 -53.69 -22.89 -25.31
N PRO A 7 -53.35 -21.63 -25.71
CA PRO A 7 -52.25 -20.84 -25.14
C PRO A 7 -52.65 -19.64 -24.25
N PHE A 8 -51.65 -18.99 -23.65
CA PHE A 8 -51.77 -17.68 -23.00
C PHE A 8 -51.76 -16.51 -24.01
N GLY A 9 -52.52 -15.45 -23.72
CA GLY A 9 -52.55 -14.19 -24.47
C GLY A 9 -51.92 -13.03 -23.71
N ASP A 10 -51.24 -12.14 -24.43
CA ASP A 10 -50.53 -10.97 -23.90
C ASP A 10 -51.47 -9.85 -23.41
N GLN A 11 -51.04 -9.08 -22.40
CA GLN A 11 -51.71 -7.87 -21.92
C GLN A 11 -50.70 -6.75 -21.67
N SER A 12 -50.59 -5.85 -22.63
CA SER A 12 -49.75 -4.66 -22.55
C SER A 12 -50.36 -3.58 -21.64
N ALA A 13 -49.53 -3.02 -20.75
CA ALA A 13 -49.91 -1.91 -19.87
C ALA A 13 -49.83 -0.55 -20.59
N PRO A 14 -50.69 0.43 -20.26
CA PRO A 14 -50.76 1.70 -20.97
C PRO A 14 -49.54 2.62 -20.72
N GLU A 15 -49.14 3.37 -21.74
CA GLU A 15 -48.03 4.32 -21.66
C GLU A 15 -48.29 5.44 -20.65
N ARG A 16 -47.30 5.72 -19.80
CA ARG A 16 -47.28 6.94 -18.98
C ARG A 16 -46.60 8.06 -19.76
N HIS A 17 -47.36 9.07 -20.18
CA HIS A 17 -46.80 10.32 -20.69
C HIS A 17 -45.80 10.92 -19.69
N ARG A 18 -44.54 11.06 -20.10
CA ARG A 18 -43.51 11.76 -19.33
C ARG A 18 -43.55 13.24 -19.69
N TYR A 19 -43.85 14.10 -18.71
CA TYR A 19 -43.55 15.52 -18.84
C TYR A 19 -42.03 15.72 -18.89
N PRO A 20 -41.49 16.57 -19.79
CA PRO A 20 -40.07 16.91 -19.77
C PRO A 20 -39.75 17.75 -18.51
N PRO A 21 -38.59 17.57 -17.88
CA PRO A 21 -38.19 18.40 -16.75
C PRO A 21 -37.94 19.85 -17.20
N PRO A 22 -38.22 20.86 -16.36
CA PRO A 22 -37.91 22.26 -16.68
C PRO A 22 -36.40 22.43 -16.88
N GLY A 23 -36.01 22.99 -18.03
CA GLY A 23 -34.61 23.10 -18.43
C GLY A 23 -33.81 24.02 -17.50
N ARG A 24 -32.72 23.51 -16.90
CA ARG A 24 -31.72 24.35 -16.24
C ARG A 24 -31.06 25.27 -17.28
N PRO A 25 -30.84 26.57 -16.97
CA PRO A 25 -30.04 27.45 -17.81
C PRO A 25 -28.63 26.88 -18.01
N SER A 26 -28.25 26.57 -19.24
CA SER A 26 -26.93 26.02 -19.56
C SER A 26 -25.88 27.12 -19.63
N PHE A 27 -25.35 27.51 -18.47
CA PHE A 27 -24.13 28.34 -18.39
C PHE A 27 -22.94 27.56 -18.97
N LYS A 28 -22.67 27.74 -20.26
CA LYS A 28 -21.48 27.23 -20.94
C LYS A 28 -20.25 28.06 -20.54
N THR A 29 -19.76 27.85 -19.33
CA THR A 29 -18.42 28.30 -18.93
C THR A 29 -17.38 27.48 -19.71
N ASN A 30 -16.96 27.98 -20.87
CA ASN A 30 -15.98 27.35 -21.77
C ASN A 30 -14.54 27.29 -21.20
N THR A 31 -14.37 27.53 -19.90
CA THR A 31 -13.12 27.34 -19.16
C THR A 31 -12.97 25.86 -18.83
N THR A 32 -12.08 25.16 -19.54
CA THR A 32 -11.52 23.87 -19.07
C THR A 32 -11.04 24.07 -17.63
N PRO A 33 -11.42 23.23 -16.66
CA PRO A 33 -10.97 23.38 -15.28
C PRO A 33 -9.44 23.41 -15.22
N GLU A 34 -8.88 24.41 -14.54
CA GLU A 34 -7.44 24.42 -14.32
C GLU A 34 -7.07 23.21 -13.43
N LYS A 35 -6.10 22.43 -13.89
CA LYS A 35 -5.63 21.25 -13.15
C LYS A 35 -5.04 21.68 -11.80
N PRO A 36 -5.27 20.93 -10.69
CA PRO A 36 -4.65 21.19 -9.40
C PRO A 36 -3.14 21.44 -9.51
N LYS A 37 -2.59 22.21 -8.56
CA LYS A 37 -1.17 22.62 -8.61
C LYS A 37 -0.23 21.41 -8.61
N TRP A 38 -0.64 20.35 -7.92
CA TRP A 38 0.13 19.12 -7.72
C TRP A 38 -0.42 17.93 -8.52
N ASP A 39 -1.27 18.19 -9.52
CA ASP A 39 -1.79 17.19 -10.46
C ASP A 39 -0.66 16.37 -11.11
N LYS A 40 -0.75 15.04 -11.03
CA LYS A 40 0.27 14.10 -11.52
C LYS A 40 0.67 14.26 -12.99
N SER A 41 -0.22 14.77 -13.85
CA SER A 41 0.11 15.05 -15.26
C SER A 41 1.01 16.29 -15.45
N ARG A 42 1.29 17.06 -14.39
CA ARG A 42 2.39 18.05 -14.35
C ARG A 42 3.75 17.38 -14.10
N ALA A 43 3.78 16.20 -13.47
CA ALA A 43 4.98 15.48 -13.08
C ALA A 43 5.52 14.50 -14.15
N VAL A 44 4.69 14.05 -15.09
CA VAL A 44 5.08 13.22 -16.26
C VAL A 44 4.88 13.99 -17.58
N LYS A 45 5.34 13.42 -18.70
CA LYS A 45 5.16 14.01 -20.05
C LYS A 45 3.74 13.81 -20.62
N GLY A 46 3.05 12.74 -20.22
CA GLY A 46 1.78 12.32 -20.80
C GLY A 46 1.32 10.96 -20.29
N LYS A 47 0.78 10.13 -21.19
CA LYS A 47 0.31 8.77 -20.86
C LYS A 47 1.48 7.77 -20.70
N PRO A 48 1.30 6.68 -19.93
CA PRO A 48 2.35 5.69 -19.67
C PRO A 48 2.90 5.06 -20.95
N THR A 49 4.22 4.89 -21.00
CA THR A 49 4.96 4.34 -22.15
C THR A 49 5.51 2.94 -21.86
N SER A 50 5.96 2.20 -22.87
CA SER A 50 6.67 0.91 -22.65
C SER A 50 8.04 1.10 -21.98
N HIS A 51 8.64 2.28 -22.14
CA HIS A 51 9.94 2.66 -21.60
C HIS A 51 9.78 3.76 -20.55
N LEU A 52 10.44 3.66 -19.40
CA LEU A 52 10.28 4.59 -18.27
C LEU A 52 10.76 6.00 -18.65
N ARG A 53 11.88 6.09 -19.38
CA ARG A 53 12.39 7.37 -19.92
C ARG A 53 11.45 8.00 -20.94
N GLY A 54 10.53 7.22 -21.51
CA GLY A 54 9.47 7.69 -22.38
C GLY A 54 8.60 8.74 -21.70
N ASN A 55 8.13 8.49 -20.47
CA ASN A 55 7.19 9.37 -19.77
C ASN A 55 7.82 10.25 -18.66
N LEU A 56 8.97 9.89 -18.07
CA LEU A 56 9.64 10.77 -17.09
C LEU A 56 10.08 12.10 -17.73
N ARG A 57 9.87 13.21 -17.02
CA ARG A 57 10.28 14.56 -17.44
C ARG A 57 11.78 14.78 -17.26
N PRO A 58 12.48 15.45 -18.19
CA PRO A 58 13.92 15.72 -18.08
C PRO A 58 14.25 16.82 -17.06
N ASP A 59 13.30 17.71 -16.76
CA ASP A 59 13.43 18.80 -15.78
C ASP A 59 13.02 18.40 -14.35
N LYS A 60 12.87 17.10 -14.09
CA LYS A 60 12.42 16.55 -12.80
C LYS A 60 13.26 15.36 -12.37
N LYS A 61 13.38 15.23 -11.05
CA LYS A 61 13.95 14.09 -10.36
C LYS A 61 12.87 13.35 -9.57
N TYR A 62 13.08 12.06 -9.40
CA TYR A 62 12.14 11.11 -8.85
C TYR A 62 12.84 10.22 -7.82
N VAL A 63 12.05 9.59 -6.96
CA VAL A 63 12.49 8.54 -6.04
C VAL A 63 11.51 7.36 -6.05
N THR A 64 12.02 6.14 -5.98
CA THR A 64 11.26 4.90 -5.91
C THR A 64 11.97 3.88 -5.02
N THR A 65 11.25 2.84 -4.62
CA THR A 65 11.76 1.66 -3.94
C THR A 65 10.95 0.46 -4.41
N TRP A 66 11.41 -0.75 -4.10
CA TRP A 66 10.68 -1.98 -4.38
C TRP A 66 9.86 -2.43 -3.17
N ASN A 67 8.97 -3.38 -3.45
CA ASN A 67 8.03 -3.95 -2.50
C ASN A 67 8.75 -4.65 -1.32
N TYR A 68 8.25 -4.49 -0.11
CA TYR A 68 8.70 -5.18 1.09
C TYR A 68 7.54 -5.70 1.95
N GLY A 69 7.42 -7.02 2.07
CA GLY A 69 6.54 -7.67 3.07
C GLY A 69 5.06 -7.66 2.70
N GLY A 70 4.20 -7.66 3.71
CA GLY A 70 2.74 -7.57 3.57
C GLY A 70 2.23 -6.13 3.56
N MET A 71 0.91 -5.94 3.43
CA MET A 71 0.28 -4.61 3.26
C MET A 71 0.76 -3.54 4.26
N THR A 72 0.82 -3.83 5.56
CA THR A 72 1.30 -2.87 6.57
C THR A 72 2.75 -2.43 6.30
N ASN A 73 3.60 -3.35 5.85
CA ASN A 73 4.98 -3.01 5.50
C ASN A 73 5.04 -2.15 4.25
N GLU A 74 4.22 -2.41 3.24
CA GLU A 74 4.12 -1.59 2.02
C GLU A 74 3.65 -0.16 2.29
N VAL A 75 2.67 0.01 3.18
CA VAL A 75 2.22 1.35 3.61
C VAL A 75 3.39 2.12 4.26
N PHE A 76 4.23 1.46 5.06
CA PHE A 76 5.45 2.08 5.61
C PHE A 76 6.51 2.38 4.52
N VAL A 77 6.69 1.49 3.55
CA VAL A 77 7.58 1.71 2.38
C VAL A 77 7.11 2.92 1.56
N TRP A 78 5.82 3.04 1.29
CA TRP A 78 5.22 4.17 0.57
C TRP A 78 5.38 5.48 1.36
N MET A 79 5.03 5.49 2.64
CA MET A 79 5.20 6.68 3.50
C MET A 79 6.67 7.13 3.56
N ASN A 80 7.60 6.19 3.74
CA ASN A 80 9.04 6.48 3.75
C ASN A 80 9.54 6.97 2.37
N ALA A 81 9.06 6.40 1.26
CA ALA A 81 9.40 6.88 -0.09
C ALA A 81 8.89 8.30 -0.36
N ILE A 82 7.68 8.64 0.09
CA ILE A 82 7.11 10.00 -0.01
C ILE A 82 7.90 10.98 0.84
N HIS A 83 8.14 10.66 2.12
CA HIS A 83 8.89 11.55 3.02
C HIS A 83 10.32 11.77 2.53
N LEU A 84 11.00 10.71 2.05
CA LEU A 84 12.32 10.82 1.43
C LEU A 84 12.28 11.69 0.15
N GLY A 85 11.20 11.63 -0.63
CA GLY A 85 10.96 12.51 -1.78
C GLY A 85 10.82 13.99 -1.39
N LEU A 86 10.03 14.29 -0.37
CA LEU A 86 9.82 15.65 0.16
C LEU A 86 11.15 16.30 0.60
N ILE A 87 11.97 15.58 1.37
CA ILE A 87 13.24 16.12 1.91
C ILE A 87 14.41 16.12 0.90
N SER A 88 14.19 15.67 -0.35
CA SER A 88 15.24 15.61 -1.39
C SER A 88 14.86 16.29 -2.70
N ASP A 89 13.72 17.01 -2.74
CA ASP A 89 13.12 17.59 -3.96
C ASP A 89 12.97 16.55 -5.10
N ARG A 90 12.47 15.37 -4.74
CA ARG A 90 12.22 14.26 -5.66
C ARG A 90 10.76 13.83 -5.62
N ILE A 91 10.18 13.62 -6.79
CA ILE A 91 8.79 13.15 -6.95
C ILE A 91 8.73 11.66 -6.61
N PRO A 92 8.03 11.23 -5.55
CA PRO A 92 7.89 9.82 -5.22
C PRO A 92 7.04 9.10 -6.27
N ILE A 93 7.50 7.92 -6.70
CA ILE A 93 6.75 6.97 -7.51
C ILE A 93 6.50 5.73 -6.65
N LEU A 94 5.22 5.49 -6.34
CA LEU A 94 4.78 4.37 -5.52
C LEU A 94 4.74 3.08 -6.33
N PHE A 95 5.29 2.04 -5.73
CA PHE A 95 5.39 0.70 -6.31
C PHE A 95 4.13 -0.11 -5.95
N PRO A 96 3.51 -0.84 -6.92
CA PRO A 96 2.24 -1.52 -6.68
C PRO A 96 2.34 -2.67 -5.68
N LEU A 97 1.22 -2.99 -5.03
CA LEU A 97 1.05 -4.31 -4.40
C LEU A 97 0.93 -5.33 -5.52
N ILE A 98 1.76 -6.38 -5.50
CA ILE A 98 1.75 -7.39 -6.56
C ILE A 98 1.14 -8.70 -6.05
N GLY A 99 0.37 -9.38 -6.90
CA GLY A 99 -0.47 -10.55 -6.61
C GLY A 99 0.24 -11.86 -6.22
N CYS A 100 1.33 -11.79 -5.45
CA CYS A 100 2.12 -12.95 -5.02
C CYS A 100 1.93 -13.29 -3.53
N GLU A 101 2.38 -14.50 -3.18
CA GLU A 101 2.19 -15.18 -1.89
C GLU A 101 2.45 -14.30 -0.67
N VAL A 102 3.49 -13.46 -0.71
CA VAL A 102 3.99 -12.72 0.46
C VAL A 102 3.31 -11.36 0.69
N GLN A 103 2.35 -10.94 -0.15
CA GLN A 103 1.72 -9.61 -0.07
C GLN A 103 0.20 -9.69 0.10
N VAL A 104 -0.46 -10.28 -0.90
CA VAL A 104 -1.93 -10.37 -1.06
C VAL A 104 -2.38 -11.79 -1.48
N GLY A 105 -1.43 -12.72 -1.61
CA GLY A 105 -1.67 -14.12 -1.94
C GLY A 105 -1.55 -14.43 -3.43
N VAL A 106 -1.19 -15.67 -3.76
CA VAL A 106 -0.99 -16.12 -5.15
C VAL A 106 -2.30 -16.05 -5.95
N GLY A 107 -2.22 -15.42 -7.13
CA GLY A 107 -3.35 -15.29 -8.05
C GLY A 107 -4.20 -14.03 -7.83
N ALA A 108 -3.87 -13.21 -6.83
CA ALA A 108 -4.47 -11.90 -6.62
C ALA A 108 -4.12 -10.91 -7.75
N GLU A 109 -4.82 -9.78 -7.81
CA GLU A 109 -4.54 -8.73 -8.78
C GLU A 109 -3.32 -7.88 -8.41
N THR A 110 -2.67 -7.28 -9.41
CA THR A 110 -1.61 -6.27 -9.16
C THR A 110 -2.22 -4.89 -9.08
N LEU A 111 -2.19 -4.28 -7.90
CA LEU A 111 -2.95 -3.09 -7.55
C LEU A 111 -2.04 -1.90 -7.23
N SER A 112 -2.40 -0.75 -7.79
CA SER A 112 -1.69 0.52 -7.58
C SER A 112 -1.87 1.06 -6.16
N ALA A 113 -0.98 1.92 -5.66
CA ALA A 113 -1.24 2.61 -4.40
C ALA A 113 -2.48 3.53 -4.53
N GLY A 114 -2.67 4.11 -5.72
CA GLY A 114 -3.83 4.91 -6.10
C GLY A 114 -5.18 4.18 -6.20
N SER A 115 -5.26 2.84 -6.11
CA SER A 115 -6.54 2.16 -5.93
C SER A 115 -7.00 2.15 -4.48
N PHE A 116 -6.06 2.11 -3.53
CA PHE A 116 -6.35 2.11 -2.09
C PHE A 116 -6.41 3.53 -1.51
N PHE A 117 -5.53 4.44 -1.93
CA PHE A 117 -5.39 5.78 -1.37
C PHE A 117 -5.65 6.89 -2.39
N ASP A 118 -6.26 7.99 -1.94
CA ASP A 118 -6.53 9.19 -2.74
C ASP A 118 -5.24 10.00 -2.96
N LEU A 119 -4.39 9.53 -3.88
CA LEU A 119 -3.13 10.20 -4.24
C LEU A 119 -3.32 11.66 -4.72
N PRO A 120 -4.39 12.05 -5.45
CA PRO A 120 -4.69 13.46 -5.71
C PRO A 120 -4.87 14.30 -4.44
N ARG A 121 -5.67 13.84 -3.46
CA ARG A 121 -5.87 14.52 -2.17
C ARG A 121 -4.58 14.57 -1.35
N LEU A 122 -3.84 13.47 -1.29
CA LEU A 122 -2.54 13.40 -0.64
C LEU A 122 -1.56 14.42 -1.24
N SER A 123 -1.45 14.46 -2.57
CA SER A 123 -0.53 15.37 -3.29
C SER A 123 -0.84 16.85 -3.04
N GLU A 124 -2.12 17.20 -2.95
CA GLU A 124 -2.53 18.58 -2.62
C GLU A 124 -2.31 18.91 -1.14
N ALA A 125 -2.51 17.95 -0.23
CA ALA A 125 -2.28 18.12 1.21
C ALA A 125 -0.80 18.29 1.58
N ILE A 126 0.10 17.45 1.06
CA ILE A 126 1.55 17.54 1.30
C ILE A 126 2.23 18.62 0.45
N GLY A 127 1.52 19.18 -0.52
CA GLY A 127 2.05 20.20 -1.43
C GLY A 127 3.13 19.68 -2.39
N HIS A 128 3.03 18.44 -2.85
CA HIS A 128 4.01 17.79 -3.73
C HIS A 128 3.37 16.66 -4.55
N PRO A 129 3.69 16.45 -5.84
CA PRO A 129 3.06 15.41 -6.63
C PRO A 129 3.48 14.01 -6.17
N VAL A 130 2.53 13.11 -5.96
CA VAL A 130 2.77 11.67 -5.79
C VAL A 130 2.30 10.93 -7.04
N LEU A 131 3.11 9.99 -7.52
CA LEU A 131 2.83 9.15 -8.69
C LEU A 131 2.65 7.68 -8.28
N ASP A 132 1.85 6.94 -9.03
CA ASP A 132 2.02 5.48 -9.10
C ASP A 132 3.00 5.12 -10.23
N TRP A 133 3.59 3.92 -10.19
CA TRP A 133 4.28 3.36 -11.37
C TRP A 133 3.38 3.22 -12.61
N GLN A 134 2.07 3.01 -12.43
CA GLN A 134 1.09 3.00 -13.52
C GLN A 134 0.98 4.35 -14.26
N ASP A 135 1.42 5.47 -13.67
CA ASP A 135 1.47 6.77 -14.36
C ASP A 135 2.71 6.91 -15.26
N VAL A 136 3.78 6.17 -14.96
CA VAL A 136 5.07 6.29 -15.63
C VAL A 136 5.19 5.29 -16.78
N LYS A 137 4.94 4.01 -16.50
CA LYS A 137 5.24 2.91 -17.44
C LYS A 137 4.08 1.91 -17.49
N LYS A 138 3.86 1.35 -18.68
CA LYS A 138 2.88 0.30 -18.91
C LYS A 138 3.31 -0.98 -18.19
N GLY A 139 2.38 -1.58 -17.46
CA GLY A 139 2.51 -2.88 -16.80
C GLY A 139 1.14 -3.55 -16.73
N ARG A 140 1.05 -4.72 -16.09
CA ARG A 140 -0.20 -5.48 -15.95
C ARG A 140 -0.97 -5.13 -14.68
N PHE A 141 -1.21 -3.85 -14.47
CA PHE A 141 -2.09 -3.37 -13.39
C PHE A 141 -3.53 -3.87 -13.61
N ASP A 142 -4.26 -4.02 -12.51
CA ASP A 142 -5.68 -4.42 -12.48
C ASP A 142 -5.95 -5.74 -13.22
N ARG A 143 -5.03 -6.70 -12.97
CA ARG A 143 -5.04 -8.07 -13.53
C ARG A 143 -4.45 -9.04 -12.54
N ALA A 144 -5.01 -10.26 -12.52
CA ALA A 144 -4.45 -11.40 -11.79
C ALA A 144 -2.98 -11.67 -12.15
N PHE A 145 -2.22 -12.08 -11.13
CA PHE A 145 -0.84 -12.56 -11.19
C PHE A 145 -0.60 -13.58 -12.30
N HIS A 146 0.60 -13.54 -12.89
CA HIS A 146 1.07 -14.55 -13.82
C HIS A 146 2.58 -14.71 -13.70
N GLU A 147 3.07 -15.96 -13.78
CA GLU A 147 4.48 -16.30 -13.53
C GLU A 147 5.47 -15.55 -14.42
N THR A 148 5.10 -15.25 -15.67
CA THR A 148 5.97 -14.50 -16.60
C THR A 148 6.24 -13.08 -16.14
N ASP A 149 5.35 -12.47 -15.36
CA ASP A 149 5.47 -11.08 -14.91
C ASP A 149 6.62 -10.92 -13.89
N TYR A 150 7.24 -12.02 -13.49
CA TYR A 150 8.42 -12.07 -12.63
C TYR A 150 9.61 -12.76 -13.30
N SER A 151 9.52 -12.96 -14.62
CA SER A 151 10.58 -13.55 -15.42
C SER A 151 11.46 -12.48 -16.06
N PHE A 152 12.64 -12.89 -16.52
CA PHE A 152 13.58 -12.02 -17.21
C PHE A 152 13.15 -11.81 -18.68
N HIS A 153 12.78 -10.59 -19.07
CA HIS A 153 12.33 -10.29 -20.43
C HIS A 153 13.44 -9.77 -21.34
N ASN A 154 13.30 -9.97 -22.65
CA ASN A 154 14.27 -9.50 -23.65
C ASN A 154 14.18 -7.98 -23.93
N ASP A 155 13.14 -7.32 -23.41
CA ASP A 155 12.90 -5.87 -23.53
C ASP A 155 13.05 -5.12 -22.18
N ASP A 156 13.63 -5.76 -21.17
CA ASP A 156 13.92 -5.15 -19.87
C ASP A 156 14.78 -3.87 -20.02
N GLU A 157 14.37 -2.79 -19.36
CA GLU A 157 15.19 -1.57 -19.28
C GLU A 157 16.26 -1.70 -18.18
N LEU A 158 17.53 -1.59 -18.58
CA LEU A 158 18.66 -1.54 -17.66
C LEU A 158 18.60 -0.31 -16.74
N LEU A 159 18.54 -0.52 -15.42
CA LEU A 159 18.44 0.53 -14.42
C LEU A 159 19.47 0.33 -13.30
N GLY A 160 20.31 1.34 -13.05
CA GLY A 160 21.21 1.38 -11.90
C GLY A 160 20.49 1.89 -10.66
N CYS A 161 20.57 1.16 -9.54
CA CYS A 161 19.95 1.51 -8.26
C CYS A 161 20.91 1.43 -7.08
N TRP A 162 20.52 2.03 -5.96
CA TRP A 162 21.18 1.86 -4.66
C TRP A 162 20.66 0.63 -3.92
N SER A 163 21.50 0.02 -3.08
CA SER A 163 21.07 -1.03 -2.14
C SER A 163 21.49 -0.73 -0.71
N VAL A 164 20.49 -0.64 0.15
CA VAL A 164 20.64 -0.56 1.61
C VAL A 164 21.05 -1.93 2.15
N VAL A 165 20.39 -3.01 1.73
CA VAL A 165 20.60 -4.35 2.28
C VAL A 165 21.98 -4.89 1.92
N GLN A 166 22.49 -4.68 0.70
CA GLN A 166 23.83 -5.11 0.27
C GLN A 166 24.95 -4.58 1.17
N THR A 167 24.75 -3.43 1.80
CA THR A 167 25.73 -2.79 2.68
C THR A 167 25.73 -3.43 4.06
N PHE A 168 24.54 -3.58 4.66
CA PHE A 168 24.36 -3.90 6.08
C PHE A 168 23.99 -5.36 6.37
N ASP A 169 23.71 -6.16 5.34
CA ASP A 169 23.47 -7.59 5.45
C ASP A 169 24.75 -8.42 5.32
N ASP A 170 24.83 -9.57 5.99
CA ASP A 170 26.02 -10.44 5.96
C ASP A 170 26.22 -11.14 4.61
N SER A 171 25.16 -11.36 3.82
CA SER A 171 25.27 -11.96 2.49
C SER A 171 25.92 -11.04 1.44
N LYS A 172 26.01 -9.74 1.73
CA LYS A 172 26.45 -8.66 0.81
C LYS A 172 25.74 -8.71 -0.55
N LYS A 173 24.43 -8.98 -0.51
CA LYS A 173 23.52 -8.92 -1.66
C LYS A 173 22.38 -7.93 -1.40
N PRO A 174 21.85 -7.27 -2.44
CA PRO A 174 20.63 -6.49 -2.32
C PRO A 174 19.46 -7.39 -1.97
N LEU A 175 18.38 -6.79 -1.44
CA LEU A 175 17.16 -7.53 -1.18
C LEU A 175 16.57 -8.04 -2.50
N ASN A 176 16.58 -9.36 -2.70
CA ASN A 176 16.01 -9.96 -3.91
C ASN A 176 14.49 -9.79 -3.88
N ARG A 177 14.01 -8.78 -4.59
CA ARG A 177 12.60 -8.54 -4.91
C ARG A 177 12.39 -8.81 -6.39
N GLU A 178 11.35 -9.59 -6.68
CA GLU A 178 10.96 -9.90 -8.06
C GLU A 178 10.18 -8.74 -8.71
N GLY A 179 9.72 -7.77 -7.92
CA GLY A 179 8.87 -6.66 -8.37
C GLY A 179 9.39 -5.81 -9.55
N PRO A 180 10.71 -5.52 -9.70
CA PRO A 180 11.20 -4.81 -10.87
C PRO A 180 10.92 -5.53 -12.21
N HIS A 181 10.78 -6.86 -12.19
CA HIS A 181 10.47 -7.66 -13.38
C HIS A 181 9.03 -7.45 -13.87
N PHE A 182 8.08 -7.18 -12.96
CA PHE A 182 6.69 -6.79 -13.34
C PHE A 182 6.67 -5.48 -14.14
N LEU A 183 7.67 -4.64 -13.90
CA LEU A 183 7.92 -3.41 -14.64
C LEU A 183 8.90 -3.61 -15.81
N HIS A 184 9.29 -4.82 -16.22
CA HIS A 184 10.33 -5.05 -17.24
C HIS A 184 11.59 -4.18 -17.00
N LEU A 185 12.21 -4.30 -15.81
CA LEU A 185 13.42 -3.58 -15.42
C LEU A 185 14.54 -4.55 -15.02
N ASP A 186 15.70 -4.44 -15.69
CA ASP A 186 16.92 -5.12 -15.26
C ASP A 186 17.65 -4.24 -14.24
N VAL A 187 17.35 -4.46 -12.97
CA VAL A 187 17.91 -3.66 -11.88
C VAL A 187 19.26 -4.19 -11.44
N GLN A 188 20.24 -3.29 -11.47
CA GLN A 188 21.64 -3.52 -11.16
C GLN A 188 22.04 -2.58 -10.00
N TYR A 189 22.46 -3.14 -8.88
CA TYR A 189 22.60 -2.42 -7.61
C TYR A 189 24.04 -2.01 -7.32
N THR A 190 24.20 -0.85 -6.70
CA THR A 190 25.42 -0.47 -5.97
C THR A 190 25.08 -0.32 -4.49
N ALA A 191 25.89 -0.89 -3.62
CA ALA A 191 25.76 -0.69 -2.18
C ALA A 191 25.75 0.80 -1.82
N VAL A 192 24.93 1.22 -0.85
CA VAL A 192 25.03 2.56 -0.26
C VAL A 192 26.34 2.70 0.54
N PRO A 193 26.93 3.90 0.67
CA PRO A 193 28.05 4.09 1.58
C PRO A 193 27.57 3.88 3.04
N PRO A 194 28.40 3.31 3.94
CA PRO A 194 28.02 3.09 5.35
C PRO A 194 27.60 4.36 6.11
N THR A 195 27.91 5.55 5.60
CA THR A 195 27.52 6.85 6.16
C THR A 195 26.01 7.10 6.16
N VAL A 196 25.19 6.33 5.43
CA VAL A 196 23.71 6.44 5.49
C VAL A 196 23.06 5.62 6.62
N LYS A 197 23.87 4.85 7.37
CA LYS A 197 23.45 4.13 8.59
C LYS A 197 22.87 5.12 9.61
N LEU A 198 21.76 4.78 10.27
CA LEU A 198 21.27 5.61 11.37
C LEU A 198 22.27 5.54 12.54
N ASN A 199 22.71 6.71 13.04
CA ASN A 199 23.66 6.82 14.14
C ASN A 199 23.17 6.12 15.41
N GLY A 200 24.10 5.46 16.12
CA GLY A 200 23.78 4.69 17.34
C GLY A 200 23.07 3.35 17.09
N THR A 201 22.74 3.00 15.84
CA THR A 201 22.14 1.70 15.51
C THR A 201 23.21 0.65 15.24
N GLY A 202 23.05 -0.54 15.84
CA GLY A 202 24.00 -1.65 15.72
C GLY A 202 23.90 -2.40 14.40
N THR A 203 23.77 -3.72 14.45
CA THR A 203 23.50 -4.57 13.27
C THR A 203 22.16 -4.24 12.61
N GLY A 204 21.88 -4.87 11.46
CA GLY A 204 20.62 -4.69 10.72
C GLY A 204 20.58 -3.47 9.81
N TRP A 205 19.56 -3.42 8.95
CA TRP A 205 19.50 -2.58 7.74
C TRP A 205 19.00 -1.14 7.98
N HIS A 206 19.05 -0.65 9.22
CA HIS A 206 18.47 0.64 9.63
C HIS A 206 19.25 1.86 9.13
N THR A 207 18.59 2.73 8.36
CA THR A 207 19.20 3.92 7.72
C THR A 207 18.50 5.22 8.11
N SER A 208 19.16 6.36 7.90
CA SER A 208 18.61 7.69 8.18
C SER A 208 18.05 8.36 6.91
N PHE A 209 16.94 9.07 7.08
CA PHE A 209 16.38 9.95 6.05
C PHE A 209 17.41 10.99 5.54
N GLU A 210 18.17 11.59 6.46
CA GLU A 210 19.24 12.55 6.14
C GLU A 210 20.34 11.92 5.28
N GLY A 211 20.83 10.74 5.64
CA GLY A 211 21.89 10.05 4.91
C GLY A 211 21.47 9.66 3.49
N LEU A 212 20.24 9.15 3.32
CA LEU A 212 19.70 8.81 2.01
C LEU A 212 19.41 10.06 1.15
N SER A 213 18.93 11.16 1.75
CA SER A 213 18.75 12.44 1.03
C SER A 213 20.10 13.01 0.58
N HIS A 214 21.11 13.00 1.45
CA HIS A 214 22.46 13.42 1.10
C HIS A 214 23.08 12.57 -0.02
N LEU A 215 22.91 11.24 0.03
CA LEU A 215 23.36 10.31 -1.02
C LEU A 215 22.72 10.60 -2.40
N MET A 216 21.51 11.15 -2.40
CA MET A 216 20.79 11.56 -3.62
C MET A 216 21.11 12.98 -4.10
N SER A 217 21.87 13.76 -3.31
CA SER A 217 22.37 15.09 -3.69
C SER A 217 23.52 14.98 -4.71
N PRO A 218 23.79 16.00 -5.54
CA PRO A 218 24.90 15.96 -6.48
C PRO A 218 26.27 15.74 -5.84
N ALA A 219 26.49 16.27 -4.63
CA ALA A 219 27.73 16.10 -3.86
C ALA A 219 27.84 14.68 -3.30
N GLY A 220 26.92 14.27 -2.40
CA GLY A 220 26.97 12.96 -1.76
C GLY A 220 26.90 11.78 -2.75
N ARG A 221 26.21 11.94 -3.89
CA ARG A 221 26.25 10.97 -4.99
C ARG A 221 27.63 10.91 -5.67
N SER A 222 28.31 12.04 -5.83
CA SER A 222 29.67 12.08 -6.41
C SER A 222 30.68 11.46 -5.46
N ASP A 223 30.60 11.81 -4.17
CA ASP A 223 31.49 11.33 -3.11
C ASP A 223 31.37 9.80 -2.95
N ALA A 224 30.14 9.28 -2.84
CA ALA A 224 29.87 7.84 -2.77
C ALA A 224 30.40 7.06 -3.98
N LEU A 225 30.30 7.63 -5.19
CA LEU A 225 30.77 7.03 -6.44
C LEU A 225 32.26 7.31 -6.74
N SER A 226 32.96 7.94 -5.81
CA SER A 226 34.40 8.24 -5.86
C SER A 226 35.16 7.68 -4.64
N LEU A 227 34.52 6.80 -3.87
CA LEU A 227 35.17 6.03 -2.79
C LEU A 227 36.15 5.02 -3.37
N GLU A 228 37.29 4.84 -2.68
CA GLU A 228 38.30 3.83 -2.98
C GLU A 228 38.53 2.95 -1.75
N PRO A 229 38.33 1.61 -1.83
CA PRO A 229 37.83 0.87 -2.99
C PRO A 229 36.37 1.24 -3.33
N PRO A 230 35.94 1.06 -4.59
CA PRO A 230 34.58 1.37 -5.03
C PRO A 230 33.54 0.51 -4.31
N LEU A 231 32.35 1.08 -4.12
CA LEU A 231 31.21 0.41 -3.46
C LEU A 231 30.81 -0.87 -4.22
N PRO A 232 30.56 -2.00 -3.51
CA PRO A 232 30.17 -3.26 -4.14
C PRO A 232 28.95 -3.15 -5.07
N THR A 233 28.99 -3.88 -6.18
CA THR A 233 27.93 -3.92 -7.19
C THR A 233 27.30 -5.31 -7.30
N PHE A 234 26.02 -5.39 -7.67
CA PHE A 234 25.30 -6.66 -7.83
C PHE A 234 24.23 -6.59 -8.92
N GLY A 235 24.33 -7.49 -9.90
CA GLY A 235 23.28 -7.75 -10.90
C GLY A 235 22.71 -9.16 -10.75
N LYS A 236 21.38 -9.29 -10.75
CA LYS A 236 20.72 -10.60 -10.75
C LYS A 236 20.83 -11.28 -12.13
N ARG A 237 20.70 -10.51 -13.22
CA ARG A 237 21.13 -10.92 -14.55
C ARG A 237 22.61 -10.50 -14.73
N PRO A 238 23.51 -11.41 -15.14
CA PRO A 238 24.85 -11.03 -15.57
C PRO A 238 24.77 -10.13 -16.82
N LEU A 239 25.43 -8.98 -16.78
CA LEU A 239 25.54 -8.09 -17.93
C LEU A 239 26.46 -8.70 -19.01
N PRO A 240 26.27 -8.36 -20.30
CA PRO A 240 27.21 -8.76 -21.36
C PRO A 240 28.65 -8.31 -21.04
N PRO A 241 29.71 -9.06 -21.42
CA PRO A 241 31.08 -8.80 -20.95
C PRO A 241 31.69 -7.42 -21.26
N MET A 242 31.07 -6.64 -22.14
CA MET A 242 31.50 -5.28 -22.53
C MET A 242 30.54 -4.18 -22.03
N THR A 243 29.47 -4.55 -21.33
CA THR A 243 28.49 -3.61 -20.76
C THR A 243 28.94 -3.24 -19.34
N PRO A 244 29.32 -1.98 -19.08
CA PRO A 244 29.68 -1.56 -17.72
C PRO A 244 28.44 -1.59 -16.81
N HIS A 245 28.64 -1.89 -15.53
CA HIS A 245 27.58 -1.79 -14.54
C HIS A 245 27.02 -0.35 -14.53
N PRO A 246 25.69 -0.15 -14.65
CA PRO A 246 25.12 1.18 -14.64
C PRO A 246 25.35 1.83 -13.27
N LYS A 247 25.65 3.13 -13.25
CA LYS A 247 25.71 3.90 -12.00
C LYS A 247 24.28 4.13 -11.48
N PRO A 248 24.04 4.16 -10.16
CA PRO A 248 22.74 4.49 -9.57
C PRO A 248 22.16 5.78 -10.17
N ASP A 249 20.94 5.70 -10.71
CA ASP A 249 20.41 6.75 -11.58
C ASP A 249 20.10 8.05 -10.81
N ASP A 250 20.44 9.19 -11.42
CA ASP A 250 20.22 10.50 -10.79
C ASP A 250 18.84 11.11 -11.10
N GLN A 251 18.22 10.74 -12.24
CA GLN A 251 16.87 11.19 -12.56
C GLN A 251 15.85 10.39 -11.73
N LEU A 252 15.98 9.07 -11.68
CA LEU A 252 15.16 8.16 -10.90
C LEU A 252 16.02 7.47 -9.84
N ALA A 253 16.13 8.06 -8.65
CA ALA A 253 16.81 7.39 -7.55
C ALA A 253 15.95 6.19 -7.09
N CYS A 254 16.55 5.00 -7.10
CA CYS A 254 15.87 3.75 -6.73
C CYS A 254 16.65 3.02 -5.64
N PHE A 255 15.92 2.44 -4.69
CA PHE A 255 16.46 1.68 -3.57
C PHE A 255 15.86 0.26 -3.54
N ASP A 256 16.62 -0.72 -3.07
CA ASP A 256 16.12 -2.09 -2.88
C ASP A 256 15.11 -2.23 -1.73
N ASN A 257 15.20 -1.35 -0.73
CA ASN A 257 14.32 -1.33 0.44
C ASN A 257 14.33 0.04 1.14
N LEU A 258 13.16 0.61 1.42
CA LEU A 258 12.99 1.79 2.30
C LEU A 258 12.13 1.52 3.56
N TYR A 259 11.80 0.27 3.87
CA TYR A 259 11.04 -0.07 5.10
C TYR A 259 11.82 0.31 6.37
N TRP A 260 13.14 0.12 6.38
CA TRP A 260 14.01 0.34 7.54
C TRP A 260 14.64 1.75 7.61
N VAL A 261 13.93 2.76 7.11
CA VAL A 261 14.37 4.17 7.16
C VAL A 261 13.69 4.87 8.33
N TRP A 262 14.48 5.60 9.11
CA TRP A 262 14.01 6.29 10.33
C TRP A 262 14.49 7.74 10.37
N SER A 263 13.81 8.58 11.15
CA SER A 263 14.21 9.97 11.37
C SER A 263 15.32 10.10 12.43
N LYS A 264 15.23 9.33 13.53
CA LYS A 264 16.11 9.53 14.70
C LYS A 264 16.46 8.26 15.48
N VAL A 265 15.51 7.33 15.66
CA VAL A 265 15.75 6.08 16.39
C VAL A 265 15.11 4.90 15.66
N VAL A 266 15.66 3.69 15.85
CA VAL A 266 14.99 2.47 15.39
C VAL A 266 13.66 2.34 16.12
N TRP A 267 12.63 1.85 15.43
CA TRP A 267 11.29 1.62 16.00
C TRP A 267 10.65 2.91 16.56
N GLU A 268 10.96 4.07 15.98
CA GLU A 268 10.41 5.36 16.43
C GLU A 268 8.87 5.37 16.48
N TRP A 269 8.23 4.67 15.54
CA TRP A 269 6.78 4.48 15.44
C TRP A 269 6.14 3.75 16.63
N GLU A 270 6.92 2.97 17.39
CA GLU A 270 6.46 2.29 18.62
C GLU A 270 6.58 3.19 19.86
N GLN A 271 7.30 4.32 19.73
CA GLN A 271 7.71 5.16 20.86
C GLN A 271 7.08 6.55 20.83
N PHE A 272 6.86 7.13 19.64
CA PHE A 272 6.31 8.47 19.44
C PHE A 272 5.77 8.64 17.99
N PRO A 273 4.96 9.68 17.71
CA PRO A 273 4.59 10.02 16.33
C PRO A 273 5.84 10.27 15.47
N SER A 274 6.11 9.40 14.50
CA SER A 274 7.24 9.59 13.58
C SER A 274 7.00 10.85 12.74
N PRO A 275 8.05 11.64 12.44
CA PRO A 275 7.94 12.75 11.47
C PRO A 275 7.39 12.30 10.11
N THR A 276 7.58 11.04 9.72
CA THR A 276 6.96 10.44 8.53
C THR A 276 5.44 10.30 8.67
N TRP A 277 4.94 9.95 9.85
CA TRP A 277 3.50 9.89 10.11
C TRP A 277 2.88 11.28 9.99
N ASP A 278 3.46 12.26 10.68
CA ASP A 278 2.95 13.63 10.68
C ASP A 278 2.99 14.25 9.28
N ALA A 279 4.08 14.06 8.51
CA ALA A 279 4.26 14.64 7.18
C ALA A 279 3.53 13.89 6.04
N VAL A 280 3.14 12.63 6.22
CA VAL A 280 2.55 11.80 5.15
C VAL A 280 1.35 10.97 5.64
N GLY A 281 1.52 10.19 6.70
CA GLY A 281 0.50 9.26 7.20
C GLY A 281 -0.82 9.93 7.60
N THR A 282 -0.77 11.10 8.23
CA THR A 282 -1.96 11.89 8.58
C THR A 282 -2.78 12.38 7.36
N HIS A 283 -2.18 12.35 6.16
CA HIS A 283 -2.79 12.75 4.89
C HIS A 283 -3.13 11.56 3.97
N LEU A 284 -2.76 10.33 4.37
CA LEU A 284 -2.93 9.11 3.59
C LEU A 284 -4.36 8.56 3.73
N HIS A 285 -5.30 9.22 3.06
CA HIS A 285 -6.71 8.84 3.10
C HIS A 285 -7.08 7.78 2.06
N PHE A 286 -7.93 6.82 2.44
CA PHE A 286 -8.47 5.82 1.52
C PHE A 286 -9.27 6.44 0.36
N THR A 287 -9.34 5.73 -0.77
CA THR A 287 -10.22 6.09 -1.89
C THR A 287 -11.69 5.98 -1.47
N LYS A 288 -12.54 6.75 -2.17
CA LYS A 288 -14.00 6.67 -1.98
C LYS A 288 -14.55 5.27 -2.28
N GLU A 289 -13.95 4.51 -3.20
CA GLU A 289 -14.31 3.11 -3.46
C GLU A 289 -14.06 2.25 -2.21
N ALA A 290 -12.87 2.32 -1.61
CA ALA A 290 -12.54 1.56 -0.41
C ALA A 290 -13.44 1.92 0.79
N ASP A 291 -13.76 3.21 0.98
CA ASP A 291 -14.68 3.70 2.02
C ASP A 291 -16.12 3.20 1.80
N GLU A 292 -16.61 3.17 0.56
CA GLU A 292 -17.93 2.64 0.21
C GLU A 292 -18.01 1.12 0.36
N ILE A 293 -16.95 0.38 0.01
CA ILE A 293 -16.83 -1.08 0.23
C ILE A 293 -16.85 -1.38 1.73
N ALA A 294 -16.00 -0.73 2.53
CA ALA A 294 -15.94 -0.93 3.97
C ALA A 294 -17.30 -0.60 4.64
N THR A 295 -17.92 0.53 4.27
CA THR A 295 -19.25 0.92 4.74
C THR A 295 -20.32 -0.11 4.38
N MET A 296 -20.27 -0.72 3.19
CA MET A 296 -21.24 -1.72 2.73
C MET A 296 -21.11 -3.04 3.51
N TYR A 297 -19.89 -3.54 3.76
CA TYR A 297 -19.71 -4.73 4.60
C TYR A 297 -20.01 -4.46 6.07
N LEU A 298 -19.67 -3.30 6.62
CA LEU A 298 -20.08 -2.90 7.98
C LEU A 298 -21.61 -2.90 8.12
N LYS A 299 -22.34 -2.34 7.14
CA LYS A 299 -23.82 -2.40 7.13
C LYS A 299 -24.33 -3.84 7.10
N THR A 300 -23.74 -4.70 6.28
CA THR A 300 -24.10 -6.12 6.20
C THR A 300 -23.86 -6.85 7.53
N ILE A 301 -22.69 -6.65 8.16
CA ILE A 301 -22.30 -7.21 9.47
C ILE A 301 -23.27 -6.77 10.60
N PHE A 302 -23.72 -5.51 10.56
CA PHE A 302 -24.69 -4.97 11.52
C PHE A 302 -26.17 -5.25 11.18
N GLY A 303 -26.47 -5.89 10.03
CA GLY A 303 -27.85 -6.15 9.59
C GLY A 303 -28.63 -4.87 9.21
N LEU A 304 -27.93 -3.83 8.76
CA LEU A 304 -28.47 -2.51 8.46
C LEU A 304 -28.97 -2.40 7.01
N ARG A 305 -30.03 -1.61 6.81
CA ARG A 305 -30.50 -1.20 5.47
C ARG A 305 -29.67 -0.02 4.96
N ASP A 306 -29.62 0.16 3.64
CA ASP A 306 -28.76 1.13 2.92
C ASP A 306 -28.77 2.55 3.52
N HIS A 307 -29.94 3.02 3.95
CA HIS A 307 -30.19 4.37 4.49
C HIS A 307 -29.88 4.52 5.98
N GLN A 308 -29.48 3.46 6.67
CA GLN A 308 -29.07 3.51 8.07
C GLN A 308 -27.56 3.79 8.18
N GLU A 309 -27.18 4.53 9.21
CA GLU A 309 -25.77 4.81 9.53
C GLU A 309 -25.16 3.64 10.32
N VAL A 310 -23.86 3.41 10.15
CA VAL A 310 -23.11 2.42 10.93
C VAL A 310 -23.00 2.93 12.37
N PRO A 311 -23.39 2.14 13.40
CA PRO A 311 -23.30 2.58 14.79
C PRO A 311 -21.84 2.71 15.23
N PRO A 312 -21.54 3.50 16.28
CA PRO A 312 -20.25 3.43 16.96
C PRO A 312 -19.93 2.01 17.44
N PHE A 313 -18.74 1.51 17.09
CA PHE A 313 -18.27 0.15 17.42
C PHE A 313 -16.80 0.14 17.84
N VAL A 314 -16.38 -0.89 18.57
CA VAL A 314 -14.97 -1.22 18.78
C VAL A 314 -14.53 -2.21 17.69
N SER A 315 -13.41 -1.93 17.02
CA SER A 315 -12.75 -2.89 16.13
C SER A 315 -11.58 -3.54 16.85
N ILE A 316 -11.47 -4.86 16.74
CA ILE A 316 -10.36 -5.65 17.26
C ILE A 316 -9.69 -6.34 16.06
N HIS A 317 -8.39 -6.14 15.90
CA HIS A 317 -7.57 -6.88 14.95
C HIS A 317 -6.67 -7.86 15.70
N VAL A 318 -6.70 -9.12 15.30
CA VAL A 318 -5.93 -10.22 15.90
C VAL A 318 -5.07 -10.87 14.81
N ARG A 319 -3.80 -11.15 15.12
CA ARG A 319 -2.81 -11.69 14.16
C ARG A 319 -2.25 -13.01 14.68
N HIS A 320 -2.73 -14.13 14.15
CA HIS A 320 -2.46 -15.48 14.63
C HIS A 320 -1.91 -16.44 13.53
N ALA A 321 -2.04 -16.16 12.23
CA ALA A 321 -1.72 -17.16 11.20
C ALA A 321 -0.23 -17.54 11.12
N ASP A 322 0.64 -16.56 10.88
CA ASP A 322 2.10 -16.68 10.73
C ASP A 322 2.85 -16.33 12.03
N PHE A 323 2.24 -15.56 12.93
CA PHE A 323 2.84 -15.14 14.19
C PHE A 323 3.12 -16.28 15.17
N LYS A 324 2.54 -17.48 14.97
CA LYS A 324 2.93 -18.72 15.69
C LYS A 324 4.41 -19.05 15.58
N ASN A 325 5.05 -18.63 14.49
CA ASN A 325 6.49 -18.82 14.27
C ASN A 325 7.37 -17.86 15.11
N LEU A 326 6.75 -16.86 15.77
CA LEU A 326 7.40 -15.95 16.71
C LEU A 326 7.21 -16.40 18.18
N CYS A 327 6.36 -17.41 18.42
CA CYS A 327 6.14 -17.96 19.75
C CYS A 327 7.33 -18.82 20.21
N PRO A 328 7.75 -18.76 21.48
CA PRO A 328 8.85 -19.58 22.00
C PRO A 328 8.62 -21.09 21.87
N ASP A 329 7.36 -21.52 21.89
CA ASP A 329 6.93 -22.88 21.57
C ASP A 329 5.78 -22.83 20.53
N PRO A 330 6.08 -23.04 19.23
CA PRO A 330 5.07 -23.10 18.19
C PRO A 330 4.08 -24.28 18.30
N THR A 331 4.32 -25.24 19.20
CA THR A 331 3.36 -26.32 19.52
C THR A 331 2.37 -25.93 20.62
N ASN A 332 2.61 -24.82 21.32
CA ASN A 332 1.78 -24.31 22.42
C ASN A 332 1.40 -22.83 22.21
N VAL A 333 0.84 -22.50 21.04
CA VAL A 333 0.43 -21.12 20.71
C VAL A 333 -0.57 -20.52 21.71
N LYS A 334 -1.43 -21.34 22.36
CA LYS A 334 -2.37 -20.88 23.40
C LYS A 334 -1.67 -20.32 24.67
N SER A 335 -0.35 -20.51 24.82
CA SER A 335 0.49 -19.86 25.87
C SER A 335 1.21 -18.58 25.43
N CYS A 336 1.16 -18.27 24.13
CA CYS A 336 1.81 -17.14 23.48
C CYS A 336 0.80 -16.06 23.08
N TYR A 337 -0.40 -16.48 22.68
CA TYR A 337 -1.48 -15.61 22.23
C TYR A 337 -2.30 -15.06 23.41
N ALA A 338 -2.87 -13.87 23.23
CA ALA A 338 -3.81 -13.33 24.20
C ALA A 338 -5.14 -14.11 24.12
N PRO A 339 -5.69 -14.60 25.24
CA PRO A 339 -7.01 -15.23 25.25
C PRO A 339 -8.11 -14.18 25.07
N ILE A 340 -9.31 -14.61 24.64
CA ILE A 340 -10.48 -13.74 24.43
C ILE A 340 -10.81 -12.88 25.66
N SER A 341 -10.53 -13.39 26.88
CA SER A 341 -10.69 -12.64 28.13
C SER A 341 -9.87 -11.35 28.23
N GLU A 342 -8.66 -11.29 27.65
CA GLU A 342 -7.83 -10.08 27.69
C GLU A 342 -8.32 -9.01 26.71
N TYR A 343 -8.77 -9.44 25.52
CA TYR A 343 -9.50 -8.56 24.60
C TYR A 343 -10.78 -8.03 25.26
N ALA A 344 -11.53 -8.88 25.96
CA ALA A 344 -12.77 -8.50 26.64
C ALA A 344 -12.53 -7.48 27.77
N ARG A 345 -11.47 -7.68 28.56
CA ARG A 345 -11.02 -6.73 29.58
C ARG A 345 -10.70 -5.36 28.95
N HIS A 346 -9.94 -5.33 27.86
CA HIS A 346 -9.61 -4.08 27.17
C HIS A 346 -10.82 -3.39 26.51
N VAL A 347 -11.80 -4.12 25.98
CA VAL A 347 -13.08 -3.55 25.50
C VAL A 347 -13.83 -2.87 26.65
N GLN A 348 -13.88 -3.50 27.84
CA GLN A 348 -14.52 -2.91 29.03
C GLN A 348 -13.77 -1.66 29.53
N GLU A 349 -12.44 -1.67 29.52
CA GLU A 349 -11.62 -0.51 29.88
C GLU A 349 -11.84 0.68 28.92
N LEU A 350 -11.80 0.42 27.61
CA LEU A 350 -12.01 1.41 26.56
C LEU A 350 -13.42 2.01 26.60
N THR A 351 -14.46 1.18 26.68
CA THR A 351 -15.85 1.66 26.74
C THR A 351 -16.11 2.47 28.02
N ALA A 352 -15.60 2.01 29.16
CA ALA A 352 -15.66 2.77 30.41
C ALA A 352 -14.86 4.08 30.34
N GLU A 353 -13.74 4.15 29.61
CA GLU A 353 -13.03 5.40 29.36
C GLU A 353 -13.83 6.35 28.47
N LEU A 354 -14.36 5.87 27.35
CA LEU A 354 -15.18 6.69 26.45
C LEU A 354 -16.41 7.25 27.18
N ALA A 355 -17.04 6.47 28.06
CA ALA A 355 -18.14 6.94 28.90
C ALA A 355 -17.72 8.10 29.84
N ARG A 356 -16.54 8.01 30.49
CA ARG A 356 -15.99 9.09 31.32
C ARG A 356 -15.59 10.33 30.50
N ASN A 357 -14.91 10.12 29.38
CA ASN A 357 -14.21 11.17 28.64
C ASN A 357 -15.08 11.88 27.58
N ARG A 358 -16.18 11.26 27.11
CA ARG A 358 -17.09 11.83 26.12
C ARG A 358 -18.41 12.34 26.70
N GLY A 359 -18.76 11.91 27.92
CA GLY A 359 -19.97 12.31 28.63
C GLY A 359 -21.27 11.68 28.06
N PRO A 360 -22.35 11.61 28.86
CA PRO A 360 -23.50 10.73 28.63
C PRO A 360 -24.35 11.07 27.40
N ASN A 361 -24.12 12.22 26.76
CA ASN A 361 -24.83 12.64 25.55
C ASN A 361 -24.10 12.24 24.26
N SER A 362 -22.90 11.65 24.34
CA SER A 362 -22.13 11.23 23.17
C SER A 362 -22.53 9.83 22.73
N PRO A 363 -22.75 9.56 21.43
CA PRO A 363 -22.88 8.20 20.91
C PRO A 363 -21.67 7.30 21.26
N LEU A 364 -20.49 7.90 21.41
CA LEU A 364 -19.27 7.18 21.82
C LEU A 364 -19.29 6.74 23.30
N SER A 365 -20.16 7.31 24.15
CA SER A 365 -20.27 6.91 25.56
C SER A 365 -21.10 5.64 25.79
N HIS A 366 -21.78 5.14 24.75
CA HIS A 366 -22.69 3.99 24.79
C HIS A 366 -22.32 2.91 23.74
N VAL A 367 -21.04 2.79 23.41
CA VAL A 367 -20.55 1.78 22.44
C VAL A 367 -20.73 0.38 23.01
N THR A 368 -21.60 -0.41 22.41
CA THR A 368 -21.82 -1.85 22.74
C THR A 368 -21.37 -2.79 21.63
N GLU A 369 -21.31 -2.32 20.39
CA GLU A 369 -20.96 -3.14 19.23
C GLU A 369 -19.46 -3.41 19.16
N VAL A 370 -19.09 -4.66 18.84
CA VAL A 370 -17.69 -5.10 18.65
C VAL A 370 -17.57 -5.90 17.36
N ILE A 371 -16.55 -5.61 16.55
CA ILE A 371 -16.16 -6.39 15.38
C ILE A 371 -14.74 -6.93 15.58
N VAL A 372 -14.57 -8.25 15.42
CA VAL A 372 -13.28 -8.94 15.39
C VAL A 372 -12.90 -9.23 13.94
N MET A 373 -11.64 -8.94 13.60
CA MET A 373 -10.98 -9.27 12.34
C MET A 373 -9.72 -10.06 12.67
N SER A 374 -9.54 -11.25 12.09
CA SER A 374 -8.37 -12.09 12.35
C SER A 374 -8.07 -12.99 11.16
N ASP A 375 -6.80 -13.36 11.02
CA ASP A 375 -6.37 -14.47 10.15
C ASP A 375 -6.33 -15.82 10.89
N GLU A 376 -7.08 -15.93 12.00
CA GLU A 376 -7.21 -17.18 12.75
C GLU A 376 -8.11 -18.17 12.00
N THR A 377 -7.72 -19.44 12.04
CA THR A 377 -8.40 -20.57 11.39
C THR A 377 -8.97 -21.58 12.39
N ASP A 378 -8.56 -21.55 13.67
CA ASP A 378 -9.13 -22.37 14.74
C ASP A 378 -10.60 -22.02 14.97
N GLN A 379 -11.49 -23.01 14.81
CA GLN A 379 -12.92 -22.82 15.02
C GLN A 379 -13.27 -22.70 16.50
N GLU A 380 -12.54 -23.34 17.42
CA GLU A 380 -12.78 -23.18 18.86
C GLU A 380 -12.64 -21.71 19.29
N TRP A 381 -11.67 -21.01 18.71
CA TRP A 381 -11.41 -19.59 18.97
C TRP A 381 -12.51 -18.68 18.39
N TRP A 382 -13.01 -18.96 17.19
CA TRP A 382 -14.14 -18.22 16.63
C TRP A 382 -15.45 -18.50 17.38
N ASP A 383 -15.64 -19.71 17.91
CA ASP A 383 -16.78 -20.05 18.77
C ASP A 383 -16.71 -19.28 20.11
N GLU A 384 -15.50 -19.02 20.67
CA GLU A 384 -15.33 -18.09 21.81
C GLU A 384 -15.68 -16.64 21.45
N VAL A 385 -15.36 -16.17 20.24
CA VAL A 385 -15.73 -14.81 19.76
C VAL A 385 -17.24 -14.66 19.62
N ASP A 386 -17.92 -15.64 19.00
CA ASP A 386 -19.38 -15.64 18.87
C ASP A 386 -20.07 -15.76 20.25
N ALA A 387 -19.50 -16.51 21.19
CA ALA A 387 -20.00 -16.62 22.56
C ALA A 387 -19.92 -15.31 23.37
N MET A 388 -19.02 -14.39 23.00
CA MET A 388 -18.97 -13.02 23.54
C MET A 388 -20.07 -12.10 22.96
N GLY A 389 -20.84 -12.58 21.97
CA GLY A 389 -21.81 -11.76 21.22
C GLY A 389 -21.15 -10.74 20.28
N TRP A 390 -19.87 -10.93 19.95
CA TRP A 390 -19.13 -10.08 19.03
C TRP A 390 -19.37 -10.51 17.59
N ARG A 391 -19.12 -9.61 16.64
CA ARG A 391 -19.31 -9.87 15.21
C ARG A 391 -17.97 -10.16 14.53
N GLN A 392 -17.98 -10.97 13.48
CA GLN A 392 -16.79 -11.37 12.74
C GLN A 392 -16.90 -11.05 11.24
N THR A 393 -15.77 -10.72 10.60
CA THR A 393 -15.70 -10.48 9.14
C THR A 393 -15.63 -11.75 8.31
N ARG A 394 -15.15 -12.86 8.91
CA ARG A 394 -14.88 -14.13 8.24
C ARG A 394 -16.02 -14.70 7.37
N PRO A 395 -17.31 -14.62 7.74
CA PRO A 395 -18.42 -15.08 6.90
C PRO A 395 -18.54 -14.35 5.54
N TYR A 396 -17.87 -13.20 5.38
CA TYR A 396 -17.94 -12.35 4.19
C TYR A 396 -16.67 -12.43 3.32
N GLU A 397 -15.58 -13.06 3.78
CA GLU A 397 -14.30 -13.15 3.05
C GLU A 397 -14.47 -13.79 1.67
N ASP A 398 -15.20 -14.90 1.62
CA ASP A 398 -15.56 -15.61 0.39
C ASP A 398 -16.43 -14.75 -0.55
N GLN A 399 -17.20 -13.78 -0.02
CA GLN A 399 -17.94 -12.82 -0.82
C GLN A 399 -17.02 -11.71 -1.35
N ILE A 400 -16.21 -11.09 -0.48
CA ILE A 400 -15.23 -10.07 -0.85
C ILE A 400 -14.32 -10.59 -1.98
N ALA A 401 -13.83 -11.83 -1.85
CA ALA A 401 -12.97 -12.48 -2.82
C ALA A 401 -13.66 -12.83 -4.16
N ARG A 402 -15.00 -12.85 -4.22
CA ARG A 402 -15.79 -12.99 -5.46
C ARG A 402 -16.13 -11.64 -6.08
N ASP A 403 -16.60 -10.70 -5.27
CA ASP A 403 -17.16 -9.43 -5.71
C ASP A 403 -16.05 -8.46 -6.16
N TYR A 404 -14.87 -8.56 -5.55
CA TYR A 404 -13.70 -7.70 -5.80
C TYR A 404 -12.48 -8.46 -6.33
N GLY A 405 -12.53 -9.80 -6.35
CA GLY A 405 -11.38 -10.68 -6.57
C GLY A 405 -10.55 -10.88 -5.30
N ARG A 406 -9.53 -11.75 -5.37
CA ARG A 406 -8.43 -11.69 -4.39
C ARG A 406 -7.63 -10.41 -4.69
N ARG A 407 -7.69 -9.45 -3.77
CA ARG A 407 -7.04 -8.14 -3.83
C ARG A 407 -5.98 -8.02 -2.74
#